data_AF-A0A251NJJ3-F1
#
_entry.id   AF-A0A251NJJ3-F1
#
_cell.length_a   1.000
_cell.length_b   1.000
_cell.length_c   1.000
_cell.angle_alpha   90.00
_cell.angle_beta   90.00
_cell.angle_gamma   90.00
#
_symmetry.space_group_name_H-M   'P 1'
#
loop_
_entity.id
_entity.type
_entity.pdbx_description
1 polymer ?
#
loop_
_entity_poly.entity_id
_entity_poly.type
_entity_poly.pdbx_seq_one_letter_code
_entity_poly.pdbx_strand_id
1 'polypeptide(L)'
;MSRASSVGSQSQSLTDSSFSRTFKYLLATQFLSRGIPFIFNAWIVRHLSVEDFALYGVQFPLFVTCVLFLSREGVRRACLRADMKRVKNKKHYDGQLSDMCKLFTLQSFMKLILQEGQSLVLLWWATYYNQAVYGLVDKLGSLVVRLVFLPFEESSYATFARSASGKDPNKDRRLGSSLTEALKLVLLIGLVFMAFGPSYAYSLIRLLYGQKWSDGEASTALRYYCIYIIVLAMNGTSESFLHAVAKEKQLVQSNLSTFMFAIIHVVLNILLINSAGAVGLILANSINMILRIAYSGVFIKQYFQDSSSFSFYRCLPSGWKVLLFSGITTIISERIFLDRENFWPTFFVHFSIGVTCFCMSSFVLYRRERSFINRIIRFRDHSD
;
A
#
# COMPACT_ATOMS: atom_id res chain seq x y z
N MET A 1 -50.29 7.19 24.30
CA MET A 1 -49.24 6.39 23.62
C MET A 1 -48.55 7.06 22.42
N SER A 2 -48.98 8.24 21.92
CA SER A 2 -48.42 8.82 20.67
C SER A 2 -47.21 9.77 20.82
N ARG A 3 -46.87 10.24 22.04
CA ARG A 3 -45.75 11.20 22.26
C ARG A 3 -44.39 10.54 22.52
N ALA A 4 -44.36 9.26 22.87
CA ALA A 4 -43.10 8.55 23.16
C ALA A 4 -42.42 8.00 21.89
N SER A 5 -43.20 7.71 20.84
CA SER A 5 -42.67 7.23 19.54
C SER A 5 -42.04 8.35 18.70
N SER A 6 -42.51 9.60 18.81
CA SER A 6 -41.98 10.74 18.03
C SER A 6 -40.61 11.24 18.52
N VAL A 7 -40.32 11.05 19.81
CA VAL A 7 -39.05 11.47 20.43
C VAL A 7 -37.93 10.49 20.05
N GLY A 8 -38.21 9.18 20.01
CA GLY A 8 -37.24 8.17 19.56
C GLY A 8 -36.88 8.28 18.07
N SER A 9 -37.84 8.62 17.21
CA SER A 9 -37.60 8.86 15.78
C SER A 9 -36.81 10.15 15.51
N GLN A 10 -37.06 11.21 16.30
CA GLN A 10 -36.27 12.45 16.19
C GLN A 10 -34.83 12.25 16.67
N SER A 11 -34.60 11.56 17.79
CA SER A 11 -33.24 11.30 18.28
C SER A 11 -32.44 10.41 17.33
N GLN A 12 -33.05 9.37 16.73
CA GLN A 12 -32.41 8.53 15.71
C GLN A 12 -32.09 9.32 14.42
N SER A 13 -33.02 10.14 13.93
CA SER A 13 -32.78 10.98 12.74
C SER A 13 -31.67 12.02 12.95
N LEU A 14 -31.54 12.54 14.17
CA LEU A 14 -30.50 13.49 14.55
C LEU A 14 -29.14 12.81 14.62
N THR A 15 -29.05 11.59 15.18
CA THR A 15 -27.80 10.80 15.20
C THR A 15 -27.36 10.38 13.82
N ASP A 16 -28.28 9.94 12.94
CA ASP A 16 -27.95 9.54 11.57
C ASP A 16 -27.49 10.73 10.72
N SER A 17 -28.13 11.89 10.88
CA SER A 17 -27.74 13.12 10.18
C SER A 17 -26.41 13.71 10.68
N SER A 18 -26.08 13.49 11.96
CA SER A 18 -24.82 13.91 12.58
C SER A 18 -23.67 12.98 12.19
N PHE A 19 -23.93 11.66 12.17
CA PHE A 19 -22.99 10.64 11.71
C PHE A 19 -22.67 10.81 10.22
N SER A 20 -23.68 10.97 9.36
CA SER A 20 -23.49 11.24 7.93
C SER A 20 -22.69 12.52 7.68
N ARG A 21 -22.92 13.58 8.46
CA ARG A 21 -22.12 14.82 8.40
C ARG A 21 -20.69 14.61 8.85
N THR A 22 -20.47 13.89 9.94
CA THR A 22 -19.13 13.61 10.48
C THR A 22 -18.33 12.72 9.54
N PHE A 23 -18.94 11.67 8.98
CA PHE A 23 -18.33 10.80 7.96
C PHE A 23 -17.97 11.57 6.69
N LYS A 24 -18.88 12.41 6.17
CA LYS A 24 -18.60 13.31 5.03
C LYS A 24 -17.46 14.27 5.35
N TYR A 25 -17.42 14.83 6.55
CA TYR A 25 -16.36 15.74 6.99
C TYR A 25 -15.01 15.03 7.10
N LEU A 26 -14.97 13.80 7.64
CA LEU A 26 -13.76 12.98 7.73
C LEU A 26 -13.23 12.58 6.36
N LEU A 27 -14.11 12.15 5.45
CA LEU A 27 -13.76 11.86 4.06
C LEU A 27 -13.24 13.11 3.36
N ALA A 28 -13.96 14.24 3.46
CA ALA A 28 -13.52 15.51 2.89
C ALA A 28 -12.18 15.96 3.47
N THR A 29 -11.94 15.77 4.78
CA THR A 29 -10.69 16.11 5.44
C THR A 29 -9.54 15.22 4.95
N GLN A 30 -9.74 13.92 4.76
CA GLN A 30 -8.72 13.02 4.19
C GLN A 30 -8.40 13.37 2.73
N PHE A 31 -9.42 13.69 1.93
CA PHE A 31 -9.23 14.10 0.55
C PHE A 31 -8.53 15.46 0.44
N LEU A 32 -8.90 16.45 1.26
CA LEU A 32 -8.29 17.79 1.23
C LEU A 32 -6.87 17.78 1.81
N SER A 33 -6.67 17.15 2.97
CA SER A 33 -5.36 17.10 3.64
C SER A 33 -4.28 16.37 2.85
N ARG A 34 -4.67 15.45 1.94
CA ARG A 34 -3.73 14.73 1.07
C ARG A 34 -3.73 15.24 -0.37
N GLY A 35 -4.88 15.71 -0.87
CA GLY A 35 -5.04 16.23 -2.22
C GLY A 35 -4.38 17.59 -2.43
N ILE A 36 -4.51 18.52 -1.46
CA ILE A 36 -3.88 19.84 -1.57
C ILE A 36 -2.35 19.71 -1.64
N PRO A 37 -1.66 19.01 -0.71
CA PRO A 37 -0.22 18.80 -0.82
C PRO A 37 0.17 18.07 -2.11
N PHE A 38 -0.63 17.11 -2.57
CA PHE A 38 -0.34 16.41 -3.83
C PHE A 38 -0.31 17.37 -5.03
N ILE A 39 -1.31 18.25 -5.16
CA ILE A 39 -1.39 19.22 -6.26
C ILE A 39 -0.24 20.22 -6.17
N PHE A 40 0.02 20.78 -4.99
CA PHE A 40 1.14 21.70 -4.80
C PHE A 40 2.49 21.03 -5.08
N ASN A 41 2.71 19.81 -4.58
CA ASN A 41 3.94 19.07 -4.86
C ASN A 41 4.08 18.76 -6.35
N ALA A 42 3.01 18.35 -7.03
CA ALA A 42 3.05 18.11 -8.48
C ALA A 42 3.41 19.39 -9.25
N TRP A 43 2.82 20.53 -8.86
CA TRP A 43 3.12 21.83 -9.44
C TRP A 43 4.57 22.25 -9.21
N ILE A 44 5.09 22.16 -7.98
CA ILE A 44 6.48 22.48 -7.64
C ILE A 44 7.45 21.63 -8.48
N VAL A 45 7.21 20.33 -8.61
CA VAL A 45 8.11 19.41 -9.33
C VAL A 45 8.23 19.75 -10.82
N ARG A 46 7.25 20.43 -11.42
CA ARG A 46 7.36 20.94 -12.80
C ARG A 46 8.45 22.00 -12.96
N HIS A 47 8.71 22.75 -11.90
CA HIS A 47 9.65 23.86 -11.90
C HIS A 47 11.04 23.48 -11.37
N LEU A 48 11.18 22.30 -10.74
CA LEU A 48 12.45 21.84 -10.19
C LEU A 48 13.37 21.20 -11.25
N SER A 49 14.68 21.38 -11.08
CA SER A 49 15.67 20.57 -11.80
C SER A 49 15.59 19.09 -11.34
N VAL A 50 16.21 18.18 -12.09
CA VAL A 50 16.24 16.75 -11.68
C VAL A 50 17.02 16.60 -10.37
N GLU A 51 18.11 17.35 -10.23
CA GLU A 51 18.97 17.36 -9.05
C GLU A 51 18.24 17.95 -7.84
N ASP A 52 17.55 19.08 -8.02
CA ASP A 52 16.76 19.69 -6.95
C ASP A 52 15.67 18.74 -6.46
N PHE A 53 15.01 18.03 -7.39
CA PHE A 53 14.01 17.04 -7.02
C PHE A 53 14.62 15.83 -6.31
N ALA A 54 15.80 15.35 -6.70
CA ALA A 54 16.47 14.27 -5.96
C ALA A 54 16.76 14.69 -4.52
N LEU A 55 17.27 15.91 -4.33
CA LEU A 55 17.58 16.47 -3.02
C LEU A 55 16.32 16.66 -2.16
N TYR A 56 15.32 17.39 -2.67
CA TYR A 56 14.06 17.66 -1.98
C TYR A 56 13.21 16.40 -1.80
N GLY A 57 13.19 15.55 -2.82
CA GLY A 57 12.24 14.47 -2.96
C GLY A 57 12.66 13.18 -2.26
N VAL A 58 13.97 12.93 -2.16
CA VAL A 58 14.53 11.68 -1.65
C VAL A 58 15.47 11.94 -0.48
N GLN A 59 16.50 12.78 -0.67
CA GLN A 59 17.57 12.93 0.32
C GLN A 59 17.11 13.66 1.57
N PHE A 60 16.36 14.76 1.43
CA PHE A 60 15.89 15.55 2.56
C PHE A 60 14.90 14.77 3.46
N PRO A 61 13.88 14.07 2.91
CA PRO A 61 13.04 13.18 3.71
C PRO A 61 13.84 12.10 4.44
N LEU A 62 14.81 11.47 3.78
CA LEU A 62 15.67 10.47 4.40
C LEU A 62 16.48 11.08 5.56
N PHE A 63 17.07 12.25 5.34
CA PHE A 63 17.81 12.98 6.38
C PHE A 63 16.92 13.31 7.59
N VAL A 64 15.73 13.86 7.35
CA VAL A 64 14.77 14.19 8.41
C VAL A 64 14.34 12.94 9.18
N THR A 65 14.04 11.84 8.48
CA THR A 65 13.70 10.56 9.10
C THR A 65 14.86 10.06 9.97
N CYS A 66 16.09 10.05 9.46
CA CYS A 66 17.27 9.66 10.22
C CYS A 66 17.45 10.49 11.49
N VAL A 67 17.38 11.82 11.39
CA VAL A 67 17.53 12.72 12.54
C VAL A 67 16.43 12.49 13.57
N LEU A 68 15.16 12.44 13.16
CA LEU A 68 14.03 12.26 14.08
C LEU A 68 14.05 10.88 14.74
N PHE A 69 14.34 9.83 13.98
CA PHE A 69 14.35 8.46 14.49
C PHE A 69 15.49 8.24 15.48
N LEU A 70 16.70 8.71 15.17
CA LEU A 70 17.87 8.56 16.05
C LEU A 70 17.78 9.43 17.29
N SER A 71 17.26 10.66 17.19
CA SER A 71 17.19 11.58 18.33
C SER A 71 16.05 11.27 19.31
N ARG A 72 14.89 10.82 18.81
CA ARG A 72 13.67 10.73 19.64
C ARG A 72 13.31 9.31 20.04
N GLU A 73 13.54 8.31 19.19
CA GLU A 73 12.94 7.00 19.39
C GLU A 73 13.58 6.23 20.56
N GLY A 74 14.91 6.30 20.70
CA GLY A 74 15.63 5.68 21.82
C GLY A 74 15.22 6.25 23.17
N VAL A 75 15.19 7.59 23.27
CA VAL A 75 14.78 8.31 24.49
C VAL A 75 13.31 8.03 24.82
N ARG A 76 12.41 8.13 23.83
CA ARG A 76 10.97 7.88 24.02
C ARG A 76 10.71 6.48 24.55
N ARG A 77 11.38 5.45 23.99
CA ARG A 77 11.25 4.06 24.44
C ARG A 77 11.83 3.84 25.83
N ALA A 78 12.97 4.48 26.13
CA ALA A 78 13.56 4.45 27.46
C ALA A 78 12.63 5.06 28.51
N CYS A 79 12.06 6.24 28.25
CA CYS A 79 11.10 6.91 29.14
C CYS A 79 9.84 6.08 29.38
N LEU A 80 9.19 5.56 28.33
CA LEU A 80 7.99 4.71 28.47
C LEU A 80 8.23 3.47 29.34
N ARG A 81 9.42 2.86 29.24
CA ARG A 81 9.77 1.69 30.04
C ARG A 81 10.23 2.06 31.45
N ALA A 82 10.86 3.21 31.60
CA ALA A 82 11.24 3.76 32.89
C ALA A 82 9.99 4.15 33.70
N ASP A 83 8.95 4.73 33.09
CA ASP A 83 7.69 5.04 33.77
C ASP A 83 6.99 3.78 34.31
N MET A 84 6.97 2.68 33.54
CA MET A 84 6.48 1.38 34.05
C MET A 84 7.28 0.85 35.23
N LYS A 85 8.61 1.06 35.23
CA LYS A 85 9.47 0.71 36.37
C LYS A 85 9.34 1.72 37.52
N ARG A 86 8.94 2.96 37.22
CA ARG A 86 8.80 4.04 38.20
C ARG A 86 7.67 3.78 39.19
N VAL A 87 6.59 3.20 38.68
CA VAL A 87 5.49 2.65 39.47
C VAL A 87 5.97 1.53 40.41
N LYS A 88 7.09 0.86 40.12
CA LYS A 88 7.56 -0.32 40.87
C LYS A 88 8.72 -0.06 41.85
N ASN A 89 9.61 0.92 41.69
CA ASN A 89 10.74 1.07 42.64
C ASN A 89 11.44 2.43 42.61
N LYS A 90 11.66 3.09 43.76
CA LYS A 90 12.01 4.53 43.86
C LYS A 90 13.49 4.94 44.01
N LYS A 91 14.49 4.04 43.84
CA LYS A 91 15.87 4.33 44.33
C LYS A 91 17.09 4.17 43.38
N HIS A 92 16.96 3.80 42.09
CA HIS A 92 18.15 3.59 41.23
C HIS A 92 17.95 3.94 39.74
N TYR A 93 17.58 5.19 39.45
CA TYR A 93 17.04 5.57 38.13
C TYR A 93 18.07 5.94 37.08
N ASP A 94 19.11 6.71 37.43
CA ASP A 94 19.88 7.42 36.39
C ASP A 94 20.80 6.49 35.58
N GLY A 95 21.48 5.55 36.23
CA GLY A 95 22.31 4.56 35.55
C GLY A 95 21.49 3.57 34.70
N GLN A 96 20.41 3.03 35.27
CA GLN A 96 19.55 2.09 34.57
C GLN A 96 18.82 2.72 33.38
N LEU A 97 18.41 4.00 33.49
CA LEU A 97 17.80 4.75 32.41
C LEU A 97 18.79 5.00 31.26
N SER A 98 20.04 5.34 31.58
CA SER A 98 21.11 5.52 30.60
C SER A 98 21.39 4.24 29.81
N ASP A 99 21.49 3.10 30.49
CA ASP A 99 21.70 1.81 29.83
C ASP A 99 20.51 1.38 28.96
N MET A 100 19.27 1.61 29.44
CA MET A 100 18.07 1.39 28.62
C MET A 100 18.06 2.31 27.39
N CYS A 101 18.46 3.57 27.55
CA CYS A 101 18.56 4.54 26.46
C CYS A 101 19.58 4.10 25.41
N LYS A 102 20.79 3.69 25.82
CA LYS A 102 21.81 3.15 24.90
C LYS A 102 21.29 1.94 24.13
N LEU A 103 20.67 0.98 24.83
CA LEU A 103 20.11 -0.23 24.21
C LEU A 103 19.01 0.10 23.20
N PHE A 104 18.06 0.97 23.56
CA PHE A 104 16.96 1.33 22.68
C PHE A 104 17.40 2.21 21.50
N THR A 105 18.42 3.05 21.68
CA THR A 105 19.02 3.82 20.59
C THR A 105 19.70 2.88 19.59
N LEU A 106 20.48 1.90 20.06
CA LEU A 106 21.10 0.90 19.17
C LEU A 106 20.03 0.07 18.43
N GLN A 107 18.97 -0.35 19.13
CA GLN A 107 17.85 -1.05 18.52
C GLN A 107 17.14 -0.19 17.46
N SER A 108 16.98 1.11 17.71
CA SER A 108 16.33 2.05 16.78
C SER A 108 17.20 2.28 15.55
N PHE A 109 18.52 2.36 15.71
CA PHE A 109 19.46 2.45 14.59
C PHE A 109 19.38 1.23 13.68
N MET A 110 19.37 0.01 14.24
CA MET A 110 19.22 -1.21 13.44
C MET A 110 17.88 -1.24 12.70
N LYS A 111 16.81 -0.79 13.36
CA LYS A 111 15.50 -0.67 12.74
C LYS A 111 15.48 0.37 11.61
N LEU A 112 16.18 1.49 11.77
CA LEU A 112 16.29 2.52 10.74
C LEU A 112 16.97 1.96 9.49
N ILE A 113 18.09 1.24 9.62
CA ILE A 113 18.75 0.59 8.48
C ILE A 113 17.81 -0.42 7.80
N LEU A 114 17.06 -1.18 8.59
CA LEU A 114 16.13 -2.17 8.04
C LEU A 114 14.96 -1.54 7.28
N GLN A 115 14.48 -0.38 7.73
CA GLN A 115 13.31 0.31 7.16
C GLN A 115 13.70 1.24 5.99
N GLU A 116 14.77 2.01 6.15
CA GLU A 116 15.24 3.00 5.17
C GLU A 116 16.42 2.48 4.34
N GLY A 117 16.74 1.19 4.43
CA GLY A 117 17.87 0.57 3.74
C GLY A 117 17.85 0.79 2.23
N GLN A 118 16.66 0.76 1.62
CA GLN A 118 16.51 1.08 0.21
C GLN A 118 16.87 2.55 -0.07
N SER A 119 16.30 3.49 0.68
CA SER A 119 16.60 4.92 0.57
C SER A 119 18.10 5.22 0.76
N LEU A 120 18.76 4.50 1.67
CA LEU A 120 20.22 4.57 1.87
C LEU A 120 20.98 4.03 0.65
N VAL A 121 20.54 2.91 0.06
CA VAL A 121 21.14 2.40 -1.17
C VAL A 121 20.99 3.39 -2.32
N LEU A 122 19.82 4.02 -2.45
CA LEU A 122 19.62 5.09 -3.43
C LEU A 122 20.60 6.24 -3.20
N LEU A 123 20.77 6.69 -1.96
CA LEU A 123 21.66 7.81 -1.65
C LEU A 123 23.13 7.52 -2.02
N TRP A 124 23.61 6.30 -1.73
CA TRP A 124 25.01 5.95 -1.86
C TRP A 124 25.40 5.39 -3.24
N TRP A 125 24.50 4.67 -3.92
CA TRP A 125 24.80 4.02 -5.21
C TRP A 125 24.06 4.59 -6.42
N ALA A 126 22.99 5.37 -6.23
CA ALA A 126 22.23 5.91 -7.35
C ALA A 126 22.74 7.29 -7.79
N THR A 127 22.70 7.53 -9.09
CA THR A 127 22.83 8.89 -9.65
C THR A 127 21.65 9.76 -9.24
N TYR A 128 21.82 11.09 -9.18
CA TYR A 128 20.72 12.02 -8.90
C TYR A 128 19.53 11.81 -9.84
N TYR A 129 19.78 11.47 -11.11
CA TYR A 129 18.73 11.13 -12.07
C TYR A 129 17.91 9.90 -11.64
N ASN A 130 18.56 8.79 -11.26
CA ASN A 130 17.87 7.60 -10.81
C ASN A 130 17.13 7.81 -9.47
N GLN A 131 17.70 8.60 -8.55
CA GLN A 131 17.04 8.99 -7.31
C GLN A 131 15.74 9.76 -7.60
N ALA A 132 15.84 10.74 -8.48
CA ALA A 132 14.72 11.55 -8.89
C ALA A 132 13.62 10.74 -9.60
N VAL A 133 13.97 9.91 -10.58
CA VAL A 133 13.00 9.09 -11.30
C VAL A 133 12.31 8.10 -10.36
N TYR A 134 13.07 7.36 -9.54
CA TYR A 134 12.51 6.42 -8.59
C TYR A 134 11.65 7.13 -7.53
N GLY A 135 12.16 8.23 -6.95
CA GLY A 135 11.45 8.98 -5.92
C GLY A 135 10.14 9.60 -6.41
N LEU A 136 10.09 10.05 -7.67
CA LEU A 136 8.86 10.55 -8.29
C LEU A 136 7.84 9.43 -8.46
N VAL A 137 8.27 8.30 -9.04
CA VAL A 137 7.40 7.15 -9.29
C VAL A 137 6.93 6.51 -8.00
N ASP A 138 7.79 6.37 -6.98
CA ASP A 138 7.40 5.81 -5.69
C ASP A 138 6.39 6.69 -4.96
N LYS A 139 6.54 8.02 -5.00
CA LYS A 139 5.54 8.95 -4.41
C LYS A 139 4.18 8.86 -5.09
N LEU A 140 4.17 8.75 -6.42
CA LEU A 140 2.93 8.55 -7.19
C LEU A 140 2.30 7.19 -6.94
N GLY A 141 3.08 6.14 -7.12
CA GLY A 141 2.63 4.76 -7.06
C GLY A 141 2.23 4.33 -5.66
N SER A 142 2.94 4.79 -4.62
CA SER A 142 2.58 4.50 -3.24
C SER A 142 1.33 5.25 -2.76
N LEU A 143 0.80 6.20 -3.54
CA LEU A 143 -0.42 6.91 -3.19
C LEU A 143 -1.62 5.97 -3.07
N VAL A 144 -1.83 5.07 -4.05
CA VAL A 144 -2.91 4.08 -3.97
C VAL A 144 -2.69 3.12 -2.80
N VAL A 145 -1.44 2.74 -2.55
CA VAL A 145 -1.08 1.85 -1.45
C VAL A 145 -1.46 2.51 -0.12
N ARG A 146 -1.11 3.78 0.08
CA ARG A 146 -1.36 4.53 1.33
C ARG A 146 -2.81 4.95 1.51
N LEU A 147 -3.57 5.13 0.43
CA LEU A 147 -4.97 5.57 0.48
C LEU A 147 -5.95 4.41 0.53
N VAL A 148 -5.62 3.28 -0.09
CA VAL A 148 -6.54 2.16 -0.29
C VAL A 148 -6.03 0.92 0.44
N PHE A 149 -4.82 0.45 0.12
CA PHE A 149 -4.34 -0.83 0.64
C PHE A 149 -3.98 -0.79 2.12
N LEU A 150 -3.33 0.27 2.60
CA LEU A 150 -2.96 0.40 4.01
C LEU A 150 -4.16 0.38 4.96
N PRO A 151 -5.20 1.24 4.82
CA PRO A 151 -6.37 1.16 5.69
C PRO A 151 -7.14 -0.15 5.52
N PHE A 152 -7.13 -0.72 4.31
CA PHE A 152 -7.73 -2.03 4.06
C PHE A 152 -6.98 -3.16 4.76
N GLU A 153 -5.66 -3.11 4.78
CA GLU A 153 -4.77 -4.05 5.44
C GLU A 153 -5.01 -4.04 6.95
N GLU A 154 -5.05 -2.84 7.56
CA GLU A 154 -5.35 -2.66 8.99
C GLU A 154 -6.75 -3.19 9.36
N SER A 155 -7.76 -2.92 8.52
CA SER A 155 -9.13 -3.42 8.70
C SER A 155 -9.20 -4.96 8.58
N SER A 156 -8.46 -5.53 7.62
CA SER A 156 -8.37 -6.97 7.40
C SER A 156 -7.69 -7.64 8.59
N TYR A 157 -6.56 -7.10 9.06
CA TYR A 157 -5.86 -7.56 10.26
C TYR A 157 -6.79 -7.63 11.48
N ALA A 158 -7.51 -6.54 11.77
CA ALA A 158 -8.44 -6.49 12.89
C ALA A 158 -9.56 -7.54 12.77
N THR A 159 -10.08 -7.74 11.56
CA THR A 159 -11.12 -8.74 11.27
C THR A 159 -10.61 -10.16 11.46
N PHE A 160 -9.39 -10.46 10.99
CA PHE A 160 -8.76 -11.77 11.17
C PHE A 160 -8.45 -12.05 12.63
N ALA A 161 -7.89 -11.08 13.37
CA ALA A 161 -7.56 -11.23 14.78
C ALA A 161 -8.82 -11.49 15.63
N ARG A 162 -9.90 -10.75 15.37
CA ARG A 162 -11.20 -10.95 16.03
C ARG A 162 -11.79 -12.34 15.73
N SER A 163 -11.71 -12.76 14.48
CA SER A 163 -12.23 -14.07 14.04
C SER A 163 -11.42 -15.24 14.59
N ALA A 164 -10.10 -15.05 14.77
CA ALA A 164 -9.21 -16.05 15.35
C ALA A 164 -9.35 -16.20 16.88
N SER A 165 -9.79 -15.16 17.58
CA SER A 165 -10.00 -15.17 19.03
C SER A 165 -11.27 -15.90 19.48
N GLY A 166 -12.26 -16.07 18.59
CA GLY A 166 -13.53 -16.73 18.89
C GLY A 166 -13.42 -18.25 19.08
N LYS A 167 -14.19 -18.81 20.03
CA LYS A 167 -14.28 -20.27 20.29
C LYS A 167 -15.28 -21.00 19.37
N ASP A 168 -15.59 -20.45 18.20
CA ASP A 168 -16.59 -21.03 17.29
C ASP A 168 -16.01 -22.25 16.53
N PRO A 169 -16.70 -23.41 16.50
CA PRO A 169 -16.25 -24.57 15.72
C PRO A 169 -16.11 -24.27 14.22
N ASN A 170 -16.78 -23.24 13.69
CA ASN A 170 -16.67 -22.81 12.29
C ASN A 170 -15.62 -21.70 12.05
N LYS A 171 -14.71 -21.44 13.00
CA LYS A 171 -13.72 -20.36 12.91
C LYS A 171 -12.86 -20.44 11.63
N ASP A 172 -12.36 -21.62 11.27
CA ASP A 172 -11.40 -21.79 10.18
C ASP A 172 -12.09 -21.56 8.83
N ARG A 173 -13.36 -21.95 8.72
CA ARG A 173 -14.18 -21.67 7.54
C ARG A 173 -14.49 -20.17 7.39
N ARG A 174 -14.79 -19.47 8.49
CA ARG A 174 -14.99 -18.01 8.47
C ARG A 174 -13.71 -17.27 8.10
N LEU A 175 -12.58 -17.62 8.74
CA LEU A 175 -11.26 -17.06 8.42
C LEU A 175 -10.87 -17.28 6.96
N GLY A 176 -11.06 -18.50 6.44
CA GLY A 176 -10.80 -18.81 5.04
C GLY A 176 -11.68 -18.01 4.07
N SER A 177 -12.97 -17.83 4.40
CA SER A 177 -13.89 -17.01 3.61
C SER A 177 -13.47 -15.54 3.63
N SER A 178 -13.22 -14.96 4.81
CA SER A 178 -12.79 -13.57 4.95
C SER A 178 -11.46 -13.30 4.25
N LEU A 179 -10.49 -14.21 4.35
CA LEU A 179 -9.21 -14.10 3.65
C LEU A 179 -9.40 -14.15 2.13
N THR A 180 -10.23 -15.07 1.64
CA THR A 180 -10.54 -15.18 0.19
C THR A 180 -11.20 -13.91 -0.32
N GLU A 181 -12.18 -13.38 0.42
CA GLU A 181 -12.88 -12.16 0.08
C GLU A 181 -11.95 -10.94 0.08
N ALA A 182 -11.07 -10.84 1.09
CA ALA A 182 -10.08 -9.77 1.19
C ALA A 182 -9.07 -9.82 0.04
N LEU A 183 -8.45 -10.98 -0.21
CA LEU A 183 -7.50 -11.17 -1.31
C LEU A 183 -8.15 -10.90 -2.68
N LYS A 184 -9.40 -11.33 -2.87
CA LYS A 184 -10.13 -11.09 -4.11
C LYS A 184 -10.38 -9.61 -4.36
N LEU A 185 -10.69 -8.84 -3.31
CA LEU A 185 -10.89 -7.39 -3.43
C LEU A 185 -9.60 -6.68 -3.83
N VAL A 186 -8.49 -6.96 -3.14
CA VAL A 186 -7.20 -6.29 -3.43
C VAL A 186 -6.63 -6.72 -4.79
N LEU A 187 -6.83 -7.98 -5.18
CA LEU A 187 -6.49 -8.46 -6.52
C LEU A 187 -7.32 -7.77 -7.61
N LEU A 188 -8.61 -7.53 -7.37
CA LEU A 188 -9.46 -6.82 -8.33
C LEU A 188 -8.95 -5.40 -8.57
N ILE A 189 -8.63 -4.67 -7.49
CA ILE A 189 -8.05 -3.33 -7.58
C ILE A 189 -6.68 -3.38 -8.26
N GLY A 190 -5.79 -4.28 -7.83
CA GLY A 190 -4.46 -4.44 -8.41
C GLY A 190 -4.49 -4.80 -9.90
N LEU A 191 -5.42 -5.65 -10.34
CA LEU A 191 -5.59 -6.00 -11.75
C LEU A 191 -6.07 -4.81 -12.61
N VAL A 192 -6.87 -3.89 -12.06
CA VAL A 192 -7.26 -2.66 -12.77
C VAL A 192 -6.02 -1.80 -13.02
N PHE A 193 -5.17 -1.61 -12.00
CA PHE A 193 -3.92 -0.87 -12.17
C PHE A 193 -2.95 -1.59 -13.12
N MET A 194 -2.85 -2.91 -13.06
CA MET A 194 -2.02 -3.68 -14.00
C MET A 194 -2.51 -3.57 -15.44
N ALA A 195 -3.83 -3.59 -15.66
CA ALA A 195 -4.41 -3.56 -17.01
C ALA A 195 -4.32 -2.18 -17.66
N PHE A 196 -4.70 -1.13 -16.93
CA PHE A 196 -4.81 0.23 -17.49
C PHE A 196 -3.63 1.14 -17.13
N GLY A 197 -3.03 0.93 -15.96
CA GLY A 197 -1.94 1.78 -15.46
C GLY A 197 -0.77 1.92 -16.43
N PRO A 198 -0.23 0.83 -17.03
CA PRO A 198 0.86 0.94 -17.99
C PRO A 198 0.51 1.76 -19.24
N SER A 199 -0.76 1.75 -19.68
CA SER A 199 -1.21 2.51 -20.84
C SER A 199 -1.27 4.01 -20.57
N TYR A 200 -1.61 4.38 -19.33
CA TYR A 200 -1.81 5.77 -18.92
C TYR A 200 -0.62 6.38 -18.19
N ALA A 201 0.44 5.62 -17.92
CA ALA A 201 1.61 6.08 -17.18
C ALA A 201 2.26 7.32 -17.81
N TYR A 202 2.50 7.31 -19.13
CA TYR A 202 3.07 8.46 -19.85
C TYR A 202 2.15 9.68 -19.75
N SER A 203 0.87 9.50 -20.08
CA SER A 203 -0.14 10.56 -20.05
C SER A 203 -0.29 11.17 -18.66
N LEU A 204 -0.28 10.34 -17.61
CA LEU A 204 -0.36 10.80 -16.22
C LEU A 204 0.85 11.64 -15.83
N ILE A 205 2.08 11.20 -16.17
CA ILE A 205 3.28 11.98 -15.87
C ILE A 205 3.31 13.27 -16.68
N ARG A 206 2.93 13.23 -17.96
CA ARG A 206 2.80 14.41 -18.81
C ARG A 206 1.84 15.44 -18.19
N LEU A 207 0.70 14.97 -17.70
CA LEU A 207 -0.31 15.81 -17.07
C LEU A 207 0.07 16.31 -15.69
N LEU A 208 0.83 15.56 -14.89
CA LEU A 208 1.18 15.98 -13.52
C LEU A 208 2.50 16.74 -13.45
N TYR A 209 3.52 16.28 -14.14
CA TYR A 209 4.91 16.75 -14.01
C TYR A 209 5.47 17.37 -15.29
N GLY A 210 4.74 17.28 -16.40
CA GLY A 210 5.12 17.91 -17.67
C GLY A 210 6.09 17.07 -18.51
N GLN A 211 6.46 17.63 -19.66
CA GLN A 211 7.24 16.98 -20.72
C GLN A 211 8.57 16.41 -20.23
N LYS A 212 9.28 17.18 -19.40
CA LYS A 212 10.60 16.84 -18.87
C LYS A 212 10.64 15.45 -18.23
N TRP A 213 9.60 15.09 -17.49
CA TRP A 213 9.52 13.81 -16.78
C TRP A 213 8.85 12.72 -17.63
N SER A 214 7.88 13.10 -18.48
CA SER A 214 7.17 12.12 -19.31
C SER A 214 8.06 11.48 -20.36
N ASP A 215 8.95 12.27 -20.97
CA ASP A 215 9.79 11.83 -22.07
C ASP A 215 11.05 11.07 -21.58
N GLY A 216 11.36 11.17 -20.28
CA GLY A 216 12.42 10.40 -19.62
C GLY A 216 11.96 9.02 -19.13
N GLU A 217 12.76 8.44 -18.22
CA GLU A 217 12.53 7.08 -17.73
C GLU A 217 11.37 6.94 -16.72
N ALA A 218 10.84 8.05 -16.21
CA ALA A 218 9.78 8.03 -15.20
C ALA A 218 8.50 7.38 -15.70
N SER A 219 8.14 7.57 -16.98
CA SER A 219 6.98 6.91 -17.58
C SER A 219 7.16 5.39 -17.58
N THR A 220 8.33 4.90 -18.00
CA THR A 220 8.64 3.47 -18.03
C THR A 220 8.67 2.88 -16.62
N ALA A 221 9.31 3.56 -15.68
CA ALA A 221 9.34 3.14 -14.27
C ALA A 221 7.91 3.07 -13.68
N LEU A 222 7.04 4.04 -13.95
CA LEU A 222 5.66 4.02 -13.50
C LEU A 222 4.85 2.87 -14.12
N ARG A 223 5.11 2.49 -15.39
CA ARG A 223 4.49 1.29 -16.00
C ARG A 223 4.81 0.03 -15.22
N TYR A 224 6.08 -0.18 -14.88
CA TYR A 224 6.49 -1.32 -14.06
C TYR A 224 5.92 -1.23 -12.64
N TYR A 225 5.82 -0.02 -12.07
CA TYR A 225 5.17 0.18 -10.78
C TYR A 225 3.68 -0.23 -10.82
N CYS A 226 2.96 0.07 -11.90
CA CYS A 226 1.57 -0.36 -12.05
C CYS A 226 1.40 -1.88 -12.05
N ILE A 227 2.39 -2.62 -12.55
CA ILE A 227 2.44 -4.08 -12.44
C ILE A 227 2.78 -4.48 -11.00
N TYR A 228 3.74 -3.81 -10.37
CA TYR A 228 4.14 -4.03 -8.98
C TYR A 228 2.99 -3.83 -7.96
N ILE A 229 2.04 -2.94 -8.23
CA ILE A 229 0.87 -2.68 -7.37
C ILE A 229 0.10 -3.95 -7.01
N ILE A 230 -0.05 -4.92 -7.93
CA ILE A 230 -0.75 -6.18 -7.60
C ILE A 230 -0.02 -6.97 -6.50
N VAL A 231 1.32 -6.96 -6.56
CA VAL A 231 2.17 -7.69 -5.63
C VAL A 231 2.10 -7.02 -4.26
N LEU A 232 2.16 -5.69 -4.21
CA LEU A 232 1.93 -4.93 -2.98
C LEU A 232 0.58 -5.26 -2.34
N ALA A 233 -0.48 -5.29 -3.14
CA ALA A 233 -1.83 -5.56 -2.68
C ALA A 233 -1.97 -6.96 -2.05
N MET A 234 -1.40 -7.97 -2.71
CA MET A 234 -1.36 -9.35 -2.21
C MET A 234 -0.50 -9.49 -0.95
N ASN A 235 0.64 -8.80 -0.90
CA ASN A 235 1.56 -8.85 0.22
C ASN A 235 0.90 -8.36 1.51
N GLY A 236 0.32 -7.16 1.53
CA GLY A 236 -0.29 -6.58 2.73
C GLY A 236 -1.40 -7.47 3.31
N THR A 237 -2.28 -8.00 2.48
CA THR A 237 -3.38 -8.87 2.94
C THR A 237 -2.88 -10.21 3.47
N SER A 238 -1.90 -10.83 2.79
CA SER A 238 -1.35 -12.14 3.20
C SER A 238 -0.57 -12.04 4.51
N GLU A 239 0.21 -10.97 4.68
CA GLU A 239 0.95 -10.71 5.91
C GLU A 239 0.02 -10.36 7.07
N SER A 240 -0.99 -9.53 6.83
CA SER A 240 -2.01 -9.24 7.85
C SER A 240 -2.67 -10.50 8.40
N PHE A 241 -2.97 -11.47 7.52
CA PHE A 241 -3.48 -12.76 7.97
C PHE A 241 -2.46 -13.53 8.81
N LEU A 242 -1.21 -13.63 8.33
CA LEU A 242 -0.13 -14.30 9.06
C LEU A 242 0.03 -13.69 10.45
N HIS A 243 0.14 -12.36 10.55
CA HIS A 243 0.35 -11.66 11.82
C HIS A 243 -0.86 -11.71 12.75
N ALA A 244 -2.09 -11.83 12.21
CA ALA A 244 -3.30 -11.92 13.03
C ALA A 244 -3.49 -13.30 13.66
N VAL A 245 -2.98 -14.37 13.03
CA VAL A 245 -3.30 -15.76 13.39
C VAL A 245 -2.08 -16.56 13.86
N ALA A 246 -0.86 -16.14 13.52
CA ALA A 246 0.36 -16.83 13.89
C ALA A 246 0.60 -16.88 15.40
N LYS A 247 1.08 -18.02 15.88
CA LYS A 247 1.55 -18.21 17.26
C LYS A 247 2.89 -17.49 17.46
N GLU A 248 3.27 -17.22 18.71
CA GLU A 248 4.51 -16.51 19.05
C GLU A 248 5.76 -17.06 18.35
N LYS A 249 5.96 -18.39 18.32
CA LYS A 249 7.09 -19.02 17.63
C LYS A 249 7.10 -18.76 16.12
N GLN A 250 5.93 -18.84 15.49
CA GLN A 250 5.78 -18.59 14.04
C GLN A 250 5.94 -17.11 13.71
N LEU A 251 5.52 -16.22 14.61
CA LEU A 251 5.71 -14.78 14.49
C LEU A 251 7.20 -14.41 14.55
N VAL A 252 7.95 -14.99 15.49
CA VAL A 252 9.41 -14.81 15.57
C VAL A 252 10.09 -15.31 14.29
N GLN A 253 9.70 -16.48 13.79
CA GLN A 253 10.25 -17.03 12.55
C GLN A 253 9.92 -16.14 11.33
N SER A 254 8.72 -15.60 11.25
CA SER A 254 8.31 -14.67 10.20
C SER A 254 9.14 -13.38 10.22
N ASN A 255 9.34 -12.81 11.41
CA ASN A 255 10.18 -11.62 11.59
C ASN A 255 11.63 -11.88 11.18
N LEU A 256 12.17 -13.05 11.51
CA LEU A 256 13.52 -13.47 11.09
C LEU A 256 13.60 -13.64 9.57
N SER A 257 12.61 -14.27 8.95
CA SER A 257 12.55 -14.42 7.49
C SER A 257 12.50 -13.06 6.80
N THR A 258 11.72 -12.11 7.34
CA THR A 258 11.63 -10.74 6.82
C THR A 258 12.98 -10.03 6.88
N PHE A 259 13.74 -10.24 7.95
CA PHE A 259 15.10 -9.70 8.06
C PHE A 259 16.03 -10.28 6.98
N MET A 260 15.98 -11.59 6.73
CA MET A 260 16.76 -12.22 5.66
C MET A 260 16.36 -11.71 4.27
N PHE A 261 15.07 -11.53 4.02
CA PHE A 261 14.58 -10.96 2.76
C PHE A 261 15.03 -9.49 2.59
N ALA A 262 15.12 -8.71 3.66
CA ALA A 262 15.64 -7.35 3.60
C ALA A 262 17.13 -7.30 3.18
N ILE A 263 17.96 -8.25 3.65
CA ILE A 263 19.36 -8.37 3.21
C ILE A 263 19.42 -8.69 1.72
N ILE A 264 18.64 -9.69 1.26
CA ILE A 264 18.54 -10.05 -0.15
C ILE A 264 18.09 -8.83 -0.98
N HIS A 265 17.10 -8.09 -0.48
CA HIS A 265 16.58 -6.91 -1.13
C HIS A 265 17.63 -5.81 -1.28
N VAL A 266 18.43 -5.52 -0.25
CA VAL A 266 19.54 -4.55 -0.35
C VAL A 266 20.55 -4.95 -1.41
N VAL A 267 20.96 -6.23 -1.43
CA VAL A 267 21.87 -6.75 -2.47
C VAL A 267 21.27 -6.62 -3.86
N LEU A 268 20.00 -6.98 -4.04
CA LEU A 268 19.30 -6.84 -5.32
C LEU A 268 19.21 -5.38 -5.77
N ASN A 269 18.97 -4.43 -4.87
CA ASN A 269 18.97 -3.00 -5.23
C ASN A 269 20.34 -2.56 -5.75
N ILE A 270 21.44 -2.95 -5.09
CA ILE A 270 22.80 -2.60 -5.52
C ILE A 270 23.13 -3.22 -6.90
N LEU A 271 22.69 -4.46 -7.16
CA LEU A 271 22.93 -5.11 -8.44
C LEU A 271 22.08 -4.53 -9.58
N LEU A 272 20.78 -4.33 -9.32
CA LEU A 272 19.82 -3.93 -10.36
C LEU A 272 19.86 -2.43 -10.67
N ILE A 273 20.32 -1.59 -9.74
CA ILE A 273 20.48 -0.16 -10.03
C ILE A 273 21.55 0.10 -11.09
N ASN A 274 22.62 -0.69 -11.09
CA ASN A 274 23.71 -0.59 -12.06
C ASN A 274 23.33 -1.12 -13.44
N SER A 275 22.37 -2.06 -13.53
CA SER A 275 21.96 -2.66 -14.80
C SER A 275 20.71 -2.01 -15.42
N ALA A 276 19.74 -1.61 -14.61
CA ALA A 276 18.42 -1.16 -15.07
C ALA A 276 17.92 0.13 -14.38
N GLY A 277 18.80 0.85 -13.67
CA GLY A 277 18.47 2.16 -13.06
C GLY A 277 17.26 2.12 -12.13
N ALA A 278 16.36 3.09 -12.29
CA ALA A 278 15.14 3.19 -11.47
C ALA A 278 14.17 2.01 -11.65
N VAL A 279 14.10 1.41 -12.85
CA VAL A 279 13.29 0.21 -13.10
C VAL A 279 13.83 -0.98 -12.33
N GLY A 280 15.16 -1.10 -12.26
CA GLY A 280 15.84 -2.13 -11.47
C GLY A 280 15.44 -2.11 -10.00
N LEU A 281 15.30 -0.92 -9.41
CA LEU A 281 14.85 -0.75 -8.02
C LEU A 281 13.41 -1.22 -7.80
N ILE A 282 12.51 -0.95 -8.75
CA ILE A 282 11.12 -1.44 -8.70
C ILE A 282 11.07 -2.97 -8.82
N LEU A 283 11.93 -3.54 -9.66
CA LEU A 283 12.05 -4.99 -9.81
C LEU A 283 12.61 -5.66 -8.54
N ALA A 284 13.64 -5.06 -7.91
CA ALA A 284 14.17 -5.53 -6.63
C ALA A 284 13.08 -5.57 -5.55
N ASN A 285 12.28 -4.50 -5.47
CA ASN A 285 11.12 -4.42 -4.59
C ASN A 285 10.06 -5.49 -4.91
N SER A 286 9.78 -5.71 -6.19
CA SER A 286 8.84 -6.73 -6.64
C SER A 286 9.27 -8.13 -6.19
N ILE A 287 10.55 -8.48 -6.37
CA ILE A 287 11.10 -9.76 -5.94
C ILE A 287 10.99 -9.91 -4.41
N ASN A 288 11.36 -8.87 -3.66
CA ASN A 288 11.24 -8.88 -2.20
C ASN A 288 9.79 -9.13 -1.75
N MET A 289 8.81 -8.45 -2.35
CA MET A 289 7.40 -8.66 -2.02
C MET A 289 6.90 -10.05 -2.44
N ILE A 290 7.38 -10.59 -3.57
CA ILE A 290 7.06 -11.97 -3.98
C ILE A 290 7.59 -12.99 -2.98
N LEU A 291 8.82 -12.84 -2.48
CA LEU A 291 9.38 -13.73 -1.46
C LEU A 291 8.53 -13.71 -0.18
N ARG A 292 8.09 -12.52 0.24
CA ARG A 292 7.22 -12.33 1.41
C ARG A 292 5.83 -12.95 1.21
N ILE A 293 5.24 -12.80 0.02
CA ILE A 293 3.98 -13.47 -0.35
C ILE A 293 4.16 -14.98 -0.36
N ALA A 294 5.27 -15.50 -0.90
CA ALA A 294 5.53 -16.93 -0.94
C ALA A 294 5.63 -17.52 0.46
N TYR A 295 6.37 -16.85 1.36
CA TYR A 295 6.47 -17.25 2.77
C TYR A 295 5.10 -17.24 3.47
N SER A 296 4.37 -16.13 3.36
CA SER A 296 3.04 -15.99 3.95
C SER A 296 2.04 -16.99 3.34
N GLY A 297 2.18 -17.27 2.05
CA GLY A 297 1.34 -18.22 1.33
C GLY A 297 1.59 -19.67 1.75
N VAL A 298 2.85 -20.04 2.01
CA VAL A 298 3.20 -21.34 2.61
C VAL A 298 2.57 -21.47 4.00
N PHE A 299 2.66 -20.44 4.83
CA PHE A 299 2.01 -20.41 6.15
C PHE A 299 0.48 -20.57 6.05
N ILE A 300 -0.18 -19.79 5.18
CA ILE A 300 -1.63 -19.87 4.95
C ILE A 300 -2.03 -21.27 4.49
N LYS A 301 -1.27 -21.84 3.54
CA LYS A 301 -1.54 -23.20 3.05
C LYS A 301 -1.45 -24.22 4.18
N GLN A 302 -0.41 -24.13 5.02
CA GLN A 302 -0.21 -24.99 6.19
C GLN A 302 -1.32 -24.83 7.23
N TYR A 303 -1.76 -23.60 7.48
CA TYR A 303 -2.83 -23.31 8.45
C TYR A 303 -4.17 -23.97 8.07
N PHE A 304 -4.51 -24.01 6.78
CA PHE A 304 -5.78 -24.57 6.31
C PHE A 304 -5.72 -26.03 5.81
N GLN A 305 -4.61 -26.75 6.04
CA GLN A 305 -4.44 -28.14 5.56
C GLN A 305 -5.56 -29.06 6.06
N ASP A 306 -5.97 -28.91 7.32
CA ASP A 306 -6.93 -29.80 7.97
C ASP A 306 -8.40 -29.48 7.62
N SER A 307 -8.68 -28.27 7.11
CA SER A 307 -10.05 -27.78 6.95
C SER A 307 -10.52 -27.63 5.49
N SER A 308 -9.64 -27.72 4.48
CA SER A 308 -9.93 -27.48 3.04
C SER A 308 -10.68 -26.16 2.74
N SER A 309 -10.75 -25.25 3.71
CA SER A 309 -11.55 -24.03 3.67
C SER A 309 -11.02 -22.97 2.69
N PHE A 310 -9.74 -23.05 2.31
CA PHE A 310 -9.06 -22.01 1.55
C PHE A 310 -8.33 -22.56 0.30
N SER A 311 -8.39 -21.80 -0.79
CA SER A 311 -7.60 -22.06 -2.00
C SER A 311 -7.29 -20.75 -2.71
N PHE A 312 -6.02 -20.56 -3.10
CA PHE A 312 -5.56 -19.36 -3.80
C PHE A 312 -6.29 -19.13 -5.12
N TYR A 313 -6.70 -20.20 -5.83
CA TYR A 313 -7.45 -20.09 -7.07
C TYR A 313 -8.82 -19.42 -6.90
N ARG A 314 -9.45 -19.56 -5.72
CA ARG A 314 -10.75 -18.92 -5.42
C ARG A 314 -10.62 -17.41 -5.22
N CYS A 315 -9.40 -16.92 -4.95
CA CYS A 315 -9.13 -15.50 -4.77
C CYS A 315 -9.09 -14.75 -6.11
N LEU A 316 -8.88 -15.43 -7.23
CA LEU A 316 -8.80 -14.78 -8.53
C LEU A 316 -10.20 -14.34 -9.01
N PRO A 317 -10.41 -13.06 -9.40
CA PRO A 317 -11.71 -12.59 -9.89
C PRO A 317 -12.11 -13.29 -11.19
N SER A 318 -13.34 -13.80 -11.29
CA SER A 318 -13.84 -14.59 -12.44
C SER A 318 -13.88 -13.84 -13.79
N GLY A 319 -13.73 -12.51 -13.79
CA GLY A 319 -13.64 -11.66 -14.97
C GLY A 319 -12.23 -11.16 -15.33
N TRP A 320 -11.17 -11.65 -14.67
CA TRP A 320 -9.80 -11.14 -14.85
C TRP A 320 -9.32 -11.13 -16.31
N LYS A 321 -9.70 -12.14 -17.11
CA LYS A 321 -9.31 -12.23 -18.53
C LYS A 321 -9.83 -11.07 -19.38
N VAL A 322 -11.06 -10.64 -19.13
CA VAL A 322 -11.70 -9.52 -19.87
C VAL A 322 -10.97 -8.22 -19.54
N LEU A 323 -10.60 -8.05 -18.28
CA LEU A 323 -9.84 -6.89 -17.82
C LEU A 323 -8.44 -6.85 -18.48
N LEU A 324 -7.74 -7.96 -18.56
CA LEU A 324 -6.46 -8.02 -19.27
C LEU A 324 -6.59 -7.79 -20.78
N PHE A 325 -7.61 -8.36 -21.42
CA PHE A 325 -7.88 -8.09 -22.84
C PHE A 325 -8.13 -6.59 -23.07
N SER A 326 -8.94 -5.96 -22.21
CA SER A 326 -9.15 -4.50 -22.28
C SER A 326 -7.87 -3.70 -22.04
N GLY A 327 -6.98 -4.16 -21.14
CA GLY A 327 -5.67 -3.56 -20.92
C GLY A 327 -4.77 -3.65 -22.16
N ILE A 328 -4.73 -4.80 -22.83
CA ILE A 328 -4.00 -4.98 -24.09
C ILE A 328 -4.56 -4.04 -25.17
N THR A 329 -5.89 -3.91 -25.29
CA THR A 329 -6.48 -2.98 -26.26
C THR A 329 -6.11 -1.53 -25.96
N THR A 330 -6.02 -1.12 -24.69
CA THR A 330 -5.58 0.23 -24.34
C THR A 330 -4.10 0.45 -24.63
N ILE A 331 -3.22 -0.54 -24.40
CA ILE A 331 -1.80 -0.44 -24.77
C ILE A 331 -1.62 -0.29 -26.28
N ILE A 332 -2.41 -1.02 -27.07
CA ILE A 332 -2.41 -0.88 -28.54
C ILE A 332 -2.91 0.51 -28.94
N SER A 333 -3.99 0.99 -28.30
CA SER A 333 -4.53 2.34 -28.52
C SER A 333 -3.49 3.42 -28.22
N GLU A 334 -2.74 3.30 -27.13
CA GLU A 334 -1.65 4.23 -26.80
C GLU A 334 -0.61 4.26 -27.93
N ARG A 335 -0.15 3.10 -28.41
CA ARG A 335 0.87 3.03 -29.46
C ARG A 335 0.43 3.58 -30.82
N ILE A 336 -0.85 3.46 -31.14
CA ILE A 336 -1.40 3.88 -32.44
C ILE A 336 -1.81 5.34 -32.42
N PHE A 337 -2.48 5.78 -31.36
CA PHE A 337 -3.14 7.08 -31.35
C PHE A 337 -2.36 8.16 -30.60
N LEU A 338 -1.58 7.81 -29.57
CA LEU A 338 -0.93 8.81 -28.72
C LEU A 338 0.31 9.38 -29.40
N ASP A 339 0.16 10.57 -29.96
CA ASP A 339 1.27 11.34 -30.52
C ASP A 339 1.85 12.27 -29.44
N ARG A 340 3.18 12.31 -29.35
CA ARG A 340 3.90 13.15 -28.39
C ARG A 340 3.91 14.62 -28.79
N GLU A 341 3.88 14.91 -30.10
CA GLU A 341 3.92 16.28 -30.61
C GLU A 341 2.52 16.90 -30.55
N ASN A 342 1.50 16.18 -31.04
CA ASN A 342 0.09 16.59 -30.94
C ASN A 342 -0.64 15.94 -29.76
N PHE A 343 -0.11 16.15 -28.54
CA PHE A 343 -0.55 15.42 -27.34
C PHE A 343 -2.03 15.62 -26.99
N TRP A 344 -2.56 16.85 -26.98
CA TRP A 344 -3.90 17.09 -26.43
C TRP A 344 -5.03 16.42 -27.22
N PRO A 345 -5.13 16.58 -28.55
CA PRO A 345 -6.18 15.93 -29.34
C PRO A 345 -6.08 14.40 -29.29
N THR A 346 -4.86 13.88 -29.40
CA THR A 346 -4.61 12.42 -29.38
C THR A 346 -4.86 11.81 -28.00
N PHE A 347 -4.51 12.53 -26.93
CA PHE A 347 -4.81 12.14 -25.56
C PHE A 347 -6.31 12.00 -25.34
N PHE A 348 -7.14 12.94 -25.82
CA PHE A 348 -8.59 12.82 -25.65
C PHE A 348 -9.15 11.57 -26.33
N VAL A 349 -8.70 11.24 -27.54
CA VAL A 349 -9.09 10.00 -28.25
C VAL A 349 -8.69 8.76 -27.44
N HIS A 350 -7.42 8.69 -27.02
CA HIS A 350 -6.92 7.57 -26.23
C HIS A 350 -7.64 7.45 -24.88
N PHE A 351 -7.93 8.57 -24.23
CA PHE A 351 -8.66 8.63 -22.97
C PHE A 351 -10.10 8.12 -23.13
N SER A 352 -10.82 8.55 -24.17
CA SER A 352 -12.17 8.07 -24.48
C SER A 352 -12.22 6.56 -24.74
N ILE A 353 -11.23 6.02 -25.45
CA ILE A 353 -11.11 4.57 -25.68
C ILE A 353 -10.97 3.83 -24.35
N GLY A 354 -10.04 4.25 -23.47
CA GLY A 354 -9.87 3.55 -22.20
C GLY A 354 -11.01 3.75 -21.22
N VAL A 355 -11.69 4.90 -21.20
CA VAL A 355 -12.92 5.06 -20.41
C VAL A 355 -13.97 4.04 -20.86
N THR A 356 -14.15 3.88 -22.18
CA THR A 356 -15.08 2.90 -22.75
C THR A 356 -14.69 1.47 -22.36
N CYS A 357 -13.41 1.11 -22.54
CA CYS A 357 -12.88 -0.20 -22.13
C CYS A 357 -13.03 -0.45 -20.63
N PHE A 358 -12.76 0.55 -19.79
CA PHE A 358 -12.90 0.47 -18.34
C PHE A 358 -14.35 0.28 -17.92
N CYS A 359 -15.29 1.04 -18.49
CA CYS A 359 -16.72 0.89 -18.22
C CYS A 359 -17.23 -0.49 -18.64
N MET A 360 -16.85 -0.97 -19.82
CA MET A 360 -17.23 -2.30 -20.31
C MET A 360 -16.67 -3.41 -19.43
N SER A 361 -15.39 -3.36 -19.09
CA SER A 361 -14.74 -4.33 -18.19
C SER A 361 -15.35 -4.31 -16.80
N SER A 362 -15.61 -3.12 -16.24
CA SER A 362 -16.25 -2.96 -14.93
C SER A 362 -17.67 -3.54 -14.91
N PHE A 363 -18.44 -3.36 -15.98
CA PHE A 363 -19.78 -3.94 -16.11
C PHE A 363 -19.75 -5.46 -16.16
N VAL A 364 -18.84 -6.03 -16.95
CA VAL A 364 -18.67 -7.50 -17.02
C VAL A 364 -18.22 -8.06 -15.67
N LEU A 365 -17.30 -7.36 -15.00
CA LEU A 365 -16.80 -7.75 -13.68
C LEU A 365 -17.91 -7.69 -12.63
N TYR A 366 -18.71 -6.62 -12.63
CA TYR A 366 -19.88 -6.48 -11.76
C TYR A 366 -20.89 -7.62 -11.96
N ARG A 367 -21.18 -7.99 -13.22
CA ARG A 367 -22.09 -9.11 -13.52
C ARG A 367 -21.56 -10.45 -13.03
N ARG A 368 -20.26 -10.73 -13.24
CA ARG A 368 -19.65 -12.01 -12.84
C ARG A 368 -19.43 -12.11 -11.33
N GLU A 369 -19.14 -11.00 -10.66
CA GLU A 369 -18.85 -10.94 -9.22
C GLU A 369 -20.04 -10.41 -8.40
N ARG A 370 -21.26 -10.43 -8.96
CA ARG A 370 -22.45 -9.86 -8.31
C ARG A 370 -22.69 -10.41 -6.90
N SER A 371 -22.46 -11.71 -6.70
CA SER A 371 -22.63 -12.37 -5.40
C SER A 371 -21.60 -11.96 -4.34
N PHE A 372 -20.40 -11.57 -4.77
CA PHE A 372 -19.33 -11.04 -3.93
C PHE A 372 -19.58 -9.56 -3.61
N ILE A 373 -19.89 -8.75 -4.63
CA ILE A 373 -20.16 -7.31 -4.47
C ILE A 373 -21.39 -7.09 -3.58
N ASN A 374 -22.48 -7.84 -3.77
CA ASN A 374 -23.67 -7.75 -2.92
C ASN A 374 -23.42 -8.19 -1.47
N ARG A 375 -22.36 -8.97 -1.21
CA ARG A 375 -21.94 -9.32 0.15
C ARG A 375 -21.26 -8.14 0.82
N ILE A 376 -20.33 -7.50 0.11
CA ILE A 376 -19.65 -6.29 0.58
C ILE A 376 -20.66 -5.18 0.88
N ILE A 377 -21.64 -4.96 0.00
CA ILE A 377 -22.67 -3.93 0.20
C ILE A 377 -23.52 -4.24 1.44
N ARG A 378 -23.95 -5.50 1.63
CA ARG A 378 -24.72 -5.90 2.82
C ARG A 378 -23.93 -5.78 4.13
N PHE A 379 -22.61 -5.97 4.11
CA PHE A 379 -21.78 -5.73 5.29
C PHE A 379 -21.76 -4.24 5.70
N ARG A 380 -21.84 -3.32 4.72
CA ARG A 380 -21.93 -1.89 5.02
C ARG A 380 -23.26 -1.53 5.67
N ASP A 381 -24.37 -2.07 5.17
CA ASP A 381 -25.73 -1.82 5.70
C ASP A 381 -26.02 -2.48 7.07
N HIS A 382 -25.09 -3.25 7.64
CA HIS A 382 -25.18 -3.77 9.02
C HIS A 382 -24.17 -3.09 9.98
N SER A 383 -23.37 -2.18 9.45
CA SER A 383 -22.38 -1.39 10.20
C SER A 383 -22.86 0.03 10.49
N ASP A 384 -23.85 0.50 9.72
CA ASP A 384 -24.71 1.66 10.00
C ASP A 384 -25.95 1.18 10.75
#